data_AF-A0A2D8JA33-F1
#
_entry.id   AF-A0A2D8JA33-F1
#
_cell.length_a   1.000
_cell.length_b   1.000
_cell.length_c   1.000
_cell.angle_alpha   90.00
_cell.angle_beta   90.00
_cell.angle_gamma   90.00
#
_symmetry.space_group_name_H-M   'P 1'
#
loop_
_entity.id
_entity.type
_entity.pdbx_description
1 polymer ?
#
loop_
_entity_poly.entity_id
_entity_poly.type
_entity_poly.pdbx_seq_one_letter_code
_entity_poly.pdbx_strand_id
1 'polypeptide(L)'
;MKGHIFILLIIFFGINHIFAQKISSQQKELEEKRLKLKKEIKQINNLLFSNSKTRKNALTQVEDIQVKLNVRSELIKVTNQQANLLDRRITINERNIGNQRKELDELKSEYAKMIQKSYASKSLKNRLMFLFSSESFLQAYKRIQYLKQYSRYRKKQGLAIGEKTQLLQKLNQTLIEEKGIKLKLIAENRQIQDKLQKERVLQQTLIKILKQKQSDLKKRIVKKQNQRKAIDIEIKRLIREAIAASNKASENNKKNIFNLTPEAKLIATNFRANKGRLPWPLEKGVVIQGFGRQRHPVVKTATIQSNGVIIATEPSAQVRSVFEGEVMSVIIIKGTNPSVLIRHGNFITLYTNLSKLYVRKGEKVSAKQIIGEVFTNEQTGETQLQFGIFNNINALNPKDWVYQM
;
A
#
# COMPACT_ATOMS: atom_id res chain seq x y z
N MET A 1 38.28 8.47 34.75
CA MET A 1 37.95 7.73 33.50
C MET A 1 36.78 6.72 33.59
N LYS A 2 36.05 6.57 34.70
CA LYS A 2 34.97 5.56 34.82
C LYS A 2 33.54 6.08 34.53
N GLY A 3 33.34 7.40 34.44
CA GLY A 3 32.02 8.00 34.17
C GLY A 3 31.62 8.11 32.69
N HIS A 4 32.59 8.23 31.77
CA HIS A 4 32.29 8.44 30.35
C HIS A 4 31.91 7.17 29.57
N ILE A 5 32.25 5.98 30.08
CA ILE A 5 31.92 4.69 29.45
C ILE A 5 30.42 4.35 29.61
N PHE A 6 29.78 4.81 30.69
CA PHE A 6 28.37 4.53 30.95
C PHE A 6 27.42 5.40 30.08
N ILE A 7 27.84 6.64 29.76
CA ILE A 7 27.07 7.56 28.91
C ILE A 7 27.12 7.14 27.42
N LEU A 8 28.23 6.53 26.99
CA LEU A 8 28.37 6.01 25.62
C LEU A 8 27.53 4.74 25.36
N LEU A 9 27.29 3.93 26.40
CA LEU A 9 26.44 2.73 26.34
C LEU A 9 24.94 3.05 26.24
N ILE A 10 24.50 4.16 26.84
CA ILE A 10 23.10 4.63 26.78
C ILE A 10 22.79 5.26 25.41
N ILE A 11 23.76 5.97 24.81
CA ILE A 11 23.60 6.55 23.46
C ILE A 11 23.56 5.48 22.35
N PHE A 12 24.26 4.36 22.52
CA PHE A 12 24.25 3.26 21.53
C PHE A 12 22.95 2.43 21.56
N PHE A 13 22.27 2.36 22.71
CA PHE A 13 20.96 1.69 22.82
C PHE A 13 19.82 2.51 22.19
N GLY A 14 19.87 3.85 22.29
CA GLY A 14 18.84 4.74 21.75
C GLY A 14 18.72 4.72 20.22
N ILE A 15 19.85 4.64 19.51
CA ILE A 15 19.87 4.68 18.03
C ILE A 15 19.30 3.39 17.43
N ASN A 16 19.58 2.22 18.03
CA ASN A 16 19.08 0.93 17.55
C ASN A 16 17.55 0.78 17.70
N HIS A 17 16.95 1.40 18.72
CA HIS A 17 15.49 1.37 18.92
C HIS A 17 14.72 2.15 17.85
N ILE A 18 15.25 3.29 17.37
CA ILE A 18 14.61 4.10 16.32
C ILE A 18 14.62 3.36 14.98
N PHE A 19 15.71 2.68 14.64
CA PHE A 19 15.79 1.87 13.41
C PHE A 19 14.88 0.64 13.45
N ALA A 20 14.76 -0.03 14.61
CA ALA A 20 13.87 -1.19 14.78
C ALA A 20 12.38 -0.81 14.62
N GLN A 21 11.96 0.35 15.16
CA GLN A 21 10.58 0.84 15.00
C GLN A 21 10.25 1.17 13.54
N LYS A 22 11.17 1.81 12.81
CA LYS A 22 11.00 2.16 11.39
C LYS A 22 10.92 0.93 10.46
N ILE A 23 11.70 -0.11 10.75
CA ILE A 23 11.67 -1.37 9.98
C ILE A 23 10.33 -2.10 10.21
N SER A 24 9.81 -2.08 11.45
CA SER A 24 8.52 -2.69 11.77
C SER A 24 7.34 -1.98 11.09
N SER A 25 7.33 -0.64 11.04
CA SER A 25 6.28 0.10 10.34
C SER A 25 6.30 -0.15 8.83
N GLN A 26 7.48 -0.17 8.22
CA GLN A 26 7.64 -0.46 6.78
C GLN A 26 7.19 -1.90 6.44
N GLN A 27 7.46 -2.86 7.31
CA GLN A 27 7.01 -4.25 7.13
C GLN A 27 5.47 -4.34 7.10
N LYS A 28 4.79 -3.66 8.03
CA LYS A 28 3.32 -3.61 8.10
C LYS A 28 2.72 -2.95 6.86
N GLU A 29 3.27 -1.82 6.43
CA GLU A 29 2.79 -1.12 5.23
C GLU A 29 2.88 -2.01 3.97
N LEU A 30 4.01 -2.70 3.79
CA LEU A 30 4.18 -3.64 2.66
C LEU A 30 3.20 -4.81 2.76
N GLU A 31 2.87 -5.27 3.96
CA GLU A 31 1.95 -6.39 4.18
C GLU A 31 0.51 -6.00 3.84
N GLU A 32 0.06 -4.84 4.32
CA GLU A 32 -1.22 -4.25 3.96
C GLU A 32 -1.34 -4.06 2.45
N LYS A 33 -0.29 -3.52 1.82
CA LYS A 33 -0.24 -3.34 0.35
C LYS A 33 -0.32 -4.67 -0.38
N ARG A 34 0.40 -5.70 0.07
CA ARG A 34 0.35 -7.05 -0.51
C ARG A 34 -1.06 -7.65 -0.42
N LEU A 35 -1.70 -7.56 0.75
CA LEU A 35 -3.06 -8.06 0.96
C LEU A 35 -4.08 -7.31 0.09
N LYS A 36 -3.91 -5.98 -0.05
CA LYS A 36 -4.73 -5.16 -0.95
C LYS A 36 -4.61 -5.64 -2.40
N LEU A 37 -3.38 -5.80 -2.91
CA LEU A 37 -3.14 -6.27 -4.28
C LEU A 37 -3.69 -7.69 -4.51
N LYS A 38 -3.63 -8.58 -3.51
CA LYS A 38 -4.27 -9.91 -3.58
C LYS A 38 -5.80 -9.80 -3.69
N LYS A 39 -6.44 -8.92 -2.91
CA LYS A 39 -7.88 -8.65 -3.01
C LYS A 39 -8.25 -8.06 -4.36
N GLU A 40 -7.46 -7.13 -4.87
CA GLU A 40 -7.64 -6.50 -6.17
C GLU A 40 -7.55 -7.53 -7.32
N ILE A 41 -6.59 -8.45 -7.29
CA ILE A 41 -6.51 -9.56 -8.27
C ILE A 41 -7.77 -10.44 -8.22
N LYS A 42 -8.31 -10.71 -7.02
CA LYS A 42 -9.55 -11.47 -6.87
C LYS A 42 -10.73 -10.71 -7.49
N GLN A 43 -10.84 -9.41 -7.25
CA GLN A 43 -11.85 -8.55 -7.86
C GLN A 43 -11.70 -8.49 -9.39
N ILE A 44 -10.47 -8.36 -9.91
CA ILE A 44 -10.16 -8.41 -11.34
C ILE A 44 -10.67 -9.72 -11.95
N ASN A 45 -10.36 -10.87 -11.34
CA ASN A 45 -10.83 -12.16 -11.85
C ASN A 45 -12.37 -12.23 -11.86
N ASN A 46 -13.01 -11.76 -10.80
CA ASN A 46 -14.46 -11.80 -10.68
C ASN A 46 -15.18 -10.82 -11.63
N LEU A 47 -14.64 -9.62 -11.87
CA LEU A 47 -15.29 -8.59 -12.68
C LEU A 47 -14.92 -8.69 -14.16
N LEU A 48 -13.66 -9.02 -14.48
CA LEU A 48 -13.17 -9.04 -15.85
C LEU A 48 -13.12 -10.44 -16.46
N PHE A 49 -13.14 -11.53 -15.68
CA PHE A 49 -12.92 -12.89 -16.23
C PHE A 49 -14.00 -13.92 -15.87
N SER A 50 -15.00 -13.58 -15.05
CA SER A 50 -16.07 -14.52 -14.65
C SER A 50 -17.09 -14.81 -15.75
N ASN A 51 -17.30 -13.87 -16.67
CA ASN A 51 -18.38 -13.95 -17.66
C ASN A 51 -17.92 -14.59 -18.99
N SER A 52 -17.59 -15.87 -18.95
CA SER A 52 -17.05 -16.63 -20.10
C SER A 52 -18.05 -16.90 -21.23
N LYS A 53 -19.34 -16.64 -21.02
CA LYS A 53 -20.42 -16.92 -21.98
C LYS A 53 -20.61 -15.81 -23.03
N THR A 54 -20.11 -14.59 -22.79
CA THR A 54 -20.22 -13.47 -23.74
C THR A 54 -18.99 -13.39 -24.63
N ARG A 55 -19.20 -13.16 -25.94
CA ARG A 55 -18.16 -13.17 -26.98
C ARG A 55 -17.29 -11.91 -26.88
N LYS A 56 -16.41 -11.83 -25.87
CA LYS A 56 -15.50 -10.68 -25.69
C LYS A 56 -14.61 -10.48 -26.91
N ASN A 57 -14.49 -9.24 -27.36
CA ASN A 57 -13.55 -8.86 -28.40
C ASN A 57 -12.11 -9.16 -27.95
N ALA A 58 -11.28 -9.71 -28.84
CA ALA A 58 -9.87 -10.00 -28.58
C ALA A 58 -9.08 -8.75 -28.13
N LEU A 59 -9.47 -7.54 -28.58
CA LEU A 59 -8.88 -6.29 -28.08
C LEU A 59 -9.14 -6.09 -26.57
N THR A 60 -10.40 -6.22 -26.14
CA THR A 60 -10.78 -6.11 -24.72
C THR A 60 -10.07 -7.17 -23.88
N GLN A 61 -9.99 -8.41 -24.36
CA GLN A 61 -9.28 -9.47 -23.63
C GLN A 61 -7.82 -9.12 -23.37
N VAL A 62 -7.14 -8.50 -24.34
CA VAL A 62 -5.75 -8.06 -24.16
C VAL A 62 -5.64 -6.90 -23.17
N GLU A 63 -6.60 -5.97 -23.16
CA GLU A 63 -6.68 -4.88 -22.20
C GLU A 63 -6.94 -5.40 -20.77
N ASP A 64 -7.89 -6.30 -20.59
CA ASP A 64 -8.20 -6.96 -19.31
C ASP A 64 -6.98 -7.74 -18.76
N ILE A 65 -6.28 -8.48 -19.64
CA ILE A 65 -5.04 -9.18 -19.28
C ILE A 65 -3.96 -8.17 -18.89
N GLN A 66 -3.83 -7.04 -19.58
CA GLN A 66 -2.85 -6.01 -19.22
C GLN A 66 -3.09 -5.45 -17.81
N VAL A 67 -4.35 -5.17 -17.45
CA VAL A 67 -4.71 -4.69 -16.11
C VAL A 67 -4.26 -5.70 -15.06
N LYS A 68 -4.58 -6.98 -15.28
CA LYS A 68 -4.18 -8.08 -14.40
C LYS A 68 -2.66 -8.22 -14.27
N LEU A 69 -1.93 -8.14 -15.39
CA LEU A 69 -0.46 -8.21 -15.41
C LEU A 69 0.17 -7.05 -14.63
N ASN A 70 -0.38 -5.84 -14.72
CA ASN A 70 0.12 -4.68 -13.99
C ASN A 70 0.04 -4.89 -12.47
N VAL A 71 -1.12 -5.34 -11.97
CA VAL A 71 -1.34 -5.59 -10.54
C VAL A 71 -0.49 -6.75 -10.04
N ARG A 72 -0.35 -7.83 -10.83
CA ARG A 72 0.55 -8.95 -10.49
C ARG A 72 2.02 -8.53 -10.45
N SER A 73 2.45 -7.69 -11.40
CA SER A 73 3.83 -7.16 -11.42
C SER A 73 4.12 -6.33 -10.17
N GLU A 74 3.17 -5.48 -9.76
CA GLU A 74 3.29 -4.71 -8.52
C GLU A 74 3.28 -5.62 -7.28
N LEU A 75 2.47 -6.69 -7.27
CA LEU A 75 2.46 -7.68 -6.20
C LEU A 75 3.81 -8.38 -6.05
N ILE A 76 4.44 -8.77 -7.17
CA ILE A 76 5.79 -9.35 -7.19
C ILE A 76 6.81 -8.35 -6.64
N LYS A 77 6.74 -7.08 -7.07
CA LYS A 77 7.63 -6.02 -6.60
C LYS A 77 7.53 -5.83 -5.09
N VAL A 78 6.31 -5.71 -4.55
CA VAL A 78 6.06 -5.57 -3.10
C VAL A 78 6.54 -6.80 -2.34
N THR A 79 6.28 -8.00 -2.86
CA THR A 79 6.71 -9.26 -2.22
C THR A 79 8.25 -9.37 -2.20
N ASN A 80 8.93 -8.97 -3.26
CA ASN A 80 10.40 -8.89 -3.29
C ASN A 80 10.94 -7.87 -2.28
N GLN A 81 10.30 -6.70 -2.15
CA GLN A 81 10.67 -5.70 -1.14
C GLN A 81 10.53 -6.25 0.28
N GLN A 82 9.46 -6.99 0.57
CA GLN A 82 9.27 -7.66 1.86
C GLN A 82 10.33 -8.72 2.11
N ALA A 83 10.61 -9.58 1.12
CA ALA A 83 11.61 -10.63 1.24
C ALA A 83 13.01 -10.04 1.51
N ASN A 84 13.36 -8.95 0.82
CA ASN A 84 14.64 -8.26 1.02
C ASN A 84 14.74 -7.57 2.39
N LEU A 85 13.65 -6.98 2.89
CA LEU A 85 13.61 -6.39 4.23
C LEU A 85 13.78 -7.47 5.30
N LEU A 86 13.08 -8.59 5.15
CA LEU A 86 13.16 -9.73 6.06
C LEU A 86 14.55 -10.38 6.02
N ASP A 87 15.16 -10.46 4.84
CA ASP A 87 16.53 -10.94 4.68
C ASP A 87 17.54 -10.09 5.46
N ARG A 88 17.49 -8.76 5.32
CA ARG A 88 18.36 -7.85 6.09
C ARG A 88 18.20 -8.04 7.59
N ARG A 89 16.95 -8.20 8.05
CA ARG A 89 16.64 -8.43 9.47
C ARG A 89 17.22 -9.76 9.96
N ILE A 90 17.06 -10.82 9.19
CA ILE A 90 17.64 -12.14 9.46
C ILE A 90 19.17 -12.03 9.56
N THR A 91 19.83 -11.37 8.60
CA THR A 91 21.30 -11.22 8.62
C THR A 91 21.79 -10.44 9.85
N ILE A 92 21.08 -9.37 10.25
CA ILE A 92 21.41 -8.60 11.46
C ILE A 92 21.21 -9.48 12.71
N ASN A 93 20.09 -10.19 12.79
CA ASN A 93 19.78 -11.08 13.91
C ASN A 93 20.79 -12.23 14.02
N GLU A 94 21.19 -12.84 12.91
CA GLU A 94 22.23 -13.87 12.86
C GLU A 94 23.57 -13.37 13.38
N ARG A 95 23.99 -12.16 12.97
CA ARG A 95 25.22 -11.53 13.48
C ARG A 95 25.13 -11.27 14.98
N ASN A 96 24.01 -10.73 15.45
CA ASN A 96 23.78 -10.44 16.87
C ASN A 96 23.79 -11.73 17.71
N ILE A 97 23.11 -12.78 17.25
CA ILE A 97 23.14 -14.11 17.87
C ILE A 97 24.56 -14.67 17.88
N GLY A 98 25.31 -14.53 16.78
CA GLY A 98 26.71 -14.96 16.70
C GLY A 98 27.60 -14.26 17.74
N ASN A 99 27.46 -12.94 17.89
CA ASN A 99 28.21 -12.18 18.89
C ASN A 99 27.81 -12.58 20.32
N GLN A 100 26.51 -12.67 20.61
CA GLN A 100 26.02 -13.08 21.93
C GLN A 100 26.42 -14.51 22.30
N ARG A 101 26.50 -15.42 21.32
CA ARG A 101 27.03 -16.78 21.52
C ARG A 101 28.50 -16.74 21.92
N LYS A 102 29.35 -16.00 21.20
CA LYS A 102 30.78 -15.84 21.55
C LYS A 102 30.96 -15.32 22.97
N GLU A 103 30.25 -14.25 23.32
CA GLU A 103 30.33 -13.68 24.66
C GLU A 103 29.79 -14.66 25.74
N LEU A 104 28.79 -15.50 25.42
CA LEU A 104 28.31 -16.52 26.35
C LEU A 104 29.35 -17.63 26.55
N ASP A 105 30.04 -18.03 25.48
CA ASP A 105 31.09 -19.04 25.54
C ASP A 105 32.30 -18.53 26.35
N GLU A 106 32.68 -17.26 26.19
CA GLU A 106 33.68 -16.60 27.02
C GLU A 106 33.28 -16.60 28.50
N LEU A 107 32.05 -16.16 28.83
CA LEU A 107 31.53 -16.17 30.20
C LEU A 107 31.51 -17.58 30.81
N LYS A 108 31.10 -18.59 30.03
CA LYS A 108 31.12 -20.00 30.46
C LYS A 108 32.53 -20.50 30.72
N SER A 109 33.49 -20.14 29.85
CA SER A 109 34.90 -20.52 30.00
C SER A 109 35.53 -19.89 31.25
N GLU A 110 35.31 -18.59 31.48
CA GLU A 110 35.77 -17.90 32.68
C GLU A 110 35.12 -18.47 33.95
N TYR A 111 33.81 -18.72 33.91
CA TYR A 111 33.09 -19.33 35.01
C TYR A 111 33.63 -20.73 35.31
N ALA A 112 33.87 -21.56 34.29
CA ALA A 112 34.44 -22.90 34.45
C ALA A 112 35.83 -22.86 35.11
N LYS A 113 36.73 -21.97 34.65
CA LYS A 113 38.05 -21.75 35.28
C LYS A 113 37.92 -21.34 36.74
N MET A 114 36.98 -20.44 37.05
CA MET A 114 36.70 -20.00 38.42
C MET A 114 36.19 -21.16 39.28
N ILE A 115 35.29 -22.01 38.77
CA ILE A 115 34.79 -23.19 39.47
C ILE A 115 35.91 -24.20 39.72
N GLN A 116 36.74 -24.48 38.73
CA GLN A 116 37.86 -25.43 38.84
C GLN A 116 38.86 -24.97 39.91
N LYS A 117 39.27 -23.70 39.91
CA LYS A 117 40.14 -23.11 40.95
C LYS A 117 39.47 -23.14 42.34
N SER A 118 38.16 -22.87 42.41
CA SER A 118 37.40 -22.98 43.65
C SER A 118 37.28 -24.43 44.14
N TYR A 119 37.30 -25.42 43.24
CA TYR A 119 37.27 -26.84 43.58
C TYR A 119 38.61 -27.32 44.11
N ALA A 120 39.73 -26.91 43.51
CA ALA A 120 41.07 -27.21 44.03
C ALA A 120 41.28 -26.69 45.47
N SER A 121 40.55 -25.64 45.86
CA SER A 121 40.58 -25.02 47.19
C SER A 121 39.40 -25.44 48.10
N LYS A 122 38.65 -26.50 47.77
CA LYS A 122 37.34 -26.82 48.39
C LYS A 122 37.36 -27.22 49.86
N SER A 123 38.44 -27.76 50.40
CA SER A 123 38.37 -28.41 51.71
C SER A 123 37.96 -27.38 52.79
N LEU A 124 37.03 -27.76 53.67
CA LEU A 124 36.64 -26.96 54.84
C LEU A 124 37.89 -26.62 55.68
N LYS A 125 38.84 -27.56 55.75
CA LYS A 125 40.17 -27.37 56.33
C LYS A 125 40.95 -26.22 55.68
N ASN A 126 40.98 -26.10 54.35
CA ASN A 126 41.70 -25.03 53.66
C ASN A 126 41.06 -23.65 53.86
N ARG A 127 39.72 -23.58 53.94
CA ARG A 127 39.01 -22.33 54.24
C ARG A 127 39.18 -21.88 55.68
N LEU A 128 39.06 -22.81 56.63
CA LEU A 128 39.31 -22.51 58.04
C LEU A 128 40.77 -22.16 58.27
N MET A 129 41.73 -22.90 57.69
CA MET A 129 43.15 -22.55 57.77
C MET A 129 43.46 -21.19 57.12
N PHE A 130 42.82 -20.85 56.00
CA PHE A 130 42.97 -19.50 55.41
C PHE A 130 42.41 -18.39 56.31
N LEU A 131 41.37 -18.66 57.09
CA LEU A 131 40.81 -17.69 58.04
C LEU A 131 41.64 -17.61 59.33
N PHE A 132 42.13 -18.74 59.84
CA PHE A 132 42.90 -18.82 61.08
C PHE A 132 44.40 -18.53 60.92
N SER A 133 44.96 -18.60 59.71
CA SER A 133 46.34 -18.13 59.40
C SER A 133 46.45 -16.61 59.26
N SER A 134 45.58 -15.87 59.95
CA SER A 134 45.57 -14.41 59.93
C SER A 134 46.43 -13.89 61.07
N GLU A 135 47.28 -12.90 60.82
CA GLU A 135 48.14 -12.24 61.80
C GLU A 135 47.36 -11.33 62.75
N SER A 136 46.16 -10.89 62.35
CA SER A 136 45.27 -10.05 63.17
C SER A 136 43.78 -10.29 62.90
N PHE A 137 42.93 -9.94 63.88
CA PHE A 137 41.47 -9.99 63.74
C PHE A 137 40.95 -9.17 62.55
N LEU A 138 41.53 -7.97 62.32
CA LEU A 138 41.17 -7.13 61.18
C LEU A 138 41.46 -7.83 59.84
N GLN A 139 42.58 -8.55 59.75
CA GLN A 139 42.93 -9.32 58.56
C GLN A 139 41.96 -10.49 58.35
N ALA A 140 41.61 -11.23 59.42
CA ALA A 140 40.62 -12.31 59.36
C ALA A 140 39.25 -11.80 58.89
N TYR A 141 38.78 -10.67 59.44
CA TYR A 141 37.53 -10.03 59.03
C TYR A 141 37.53 -9.64 57.54
N LYS A 142 38.62 -9.04 57.03
CA LYS A 142 38.78 -8.73 55.60
C LYS A 142 38.73 -9.99 54.74
N ARG A 143 39.40 -11.08 55.15
CA ARG A 143 39.39 -12.38 54.44
C ARG A 143 37.97 -12.96 54.37
N ILE A 144 37.17 -12.86 55.43
CA ILE A 144 35.75 -13.26 55.42
C ILE A 144 34.93 -12.43 54.41
N GLN A 145 35.12 -11.10 54.41
CA GLN A 145 34.42 -10.23 53.46
C GLN A 145 34.78 -10.56 52.01
N TYR A 146 36.04 -10.88 51.71
CA TYR A 146 36.46 -11.32 50.37
C TYR A 146 35.80 -12.65 49.96
N LEU A 147 35.74 -13.63 50.86
CA LEU A 147 35.03 -14.90 50.58
C LEU A 147 33.54 -14.67 50.28
N LYS A 148 32.90 -13.75 51.02
CA LYS A 148 31.50 -13.36 50.80
C LYS A 148 31.32 -12.65 49.46
N GLN A 149 32.21 -11.72 49.11
CA GLN A 149 32.20 -11.03 47.82
C GLN A 149 32.40 -12.00 46.66
N TYR A 150 33.34 -12.94 46.79
CA TYR A 150 33.60 -13.98 45.80
C TYR A 150 32.39 -14.89 45.57
N SER A 151 31.73 -15.35 46.65
CA SER A 151 30.51 -16.15 46.57
C SER A 151 29.38 -15.39 45.85
N ARG A 152 29.19 -14.10 46.20
CA ARG A 152 28.21 -13.23 45.54
C ARG A 152 28.51 -13.05 44.04
N TYR A 153 29.77 -12.82 43.69
CA TYR A 153 30.21 -12.68 42.30
C TYR A 153 29.95 -13.97 41.51
N ARG A 154 30.28 -15.14 42.07
CA ARG A 154 30.00 -16.44 41.46
C ARG A 154 28.51 -16.66 41.21
N LYS A 155 27.65 -16.35 42.20
CA LYS A 155 26.20 -16.44 42.03
C LYS A 155 25.71 -15.52 40.90
N LYS A 156 26.20 -14.28 40.87
CA LYS A 156 25.84 -13.30 39.82
C LYS A 156 26.25 -13.77 38.43
N GLN A 157 27.47 -14.30 38.27
CA GLN A 157 27.96 -14.88 37.02
C GLN A 157 27.09 -16.06 36.54
N GLY A 158 26.73 -16.97 37.45
CA GLY A 158 25.85 -18.10 37.12
C GLY A 158 24.46 -17.66 36.64
N LEU A 159 23.86 -16.67 37.30
CA LEU A 159 22.56 -16.10 36.89
C LEU A 159 22.66 -15.42 35.52
N ALA A 160 23.71 -14.62 35.28
CA ALA A 160 23.92 -13.95 34.00
C ALA A 160 24.07 -14.95 32.83
N ILE A 161 24.77 -16.06 33.04
CA ILE A 161 24.88 -17.16 32.05
C ILE A 161 23.49 -17.75 31.76
N GLY A 162 22.67 -17.97 32.79
CA GLY A 162 21.31 -18.48 32.66
C GLY A 162 20.41 -17.55 31.84
N GLU A 163 20.34 -16.27 32.22
CA GLU A 163 19.54 -15.24 31.53
C GLU A 163 19.97 -15.09 30.06
N LYS A 164 21.28 -15.05 29.80
CA LYS A 164 21.82 -14.94 28.45
C LYS A 164 21.54 -16.18 27.60
N THR A 165 21.55 -17.36 28.20
CA THR A 165 21.19 -18.61 27.53
C THR A 165 19.70 -18.61 27.12
N GLN A 166 18.81 -18.18 28.02
CA GLN A 166 17.38 -18.04 27.72
C GLN A 166 17.12 -17.01 26.62
N LEU A 167 17.81 -15.86 26.68
CA LEU A 167 17.72 -14.83 25.64
C LEU A 167 18.12 -15.38 24.27
N LEU A 168 19.26 -16.09 24.18
CA LEU A 168 19.71 -16.72 22.94
C LEU A 168 18.73 -17.76 22.41
N GLN A 169 18.12 -18.55 23.29
CA GLN A 169 17.09 -19.52 22.89
C GLN A 169 15.88 -18.81 22.26
N LYS A 170 15.40 -17.73 22.88
CA LYS A 170 14.30 -16.91 22.34
C LYS A 170 14.65 -16.29 20.99
N LEU A 171 15.85 -15.73 20.86
CA LEU A 171 16.33 -15.14 19.60
C LEU A 171 16.46 -16.17 18.48
N ASN A 172 16.97 -17.37 18.78
CA ASN A 172 17.04 -18.47 17.80
C ASN A 172 15.64 -18.90 17.35
N GLN A 173 14.68 -19.00 18.27
CA GLN A 173 13.29 -19.36 17.95
C GLN A 173 12.66 -18.32 17.00
N THR A 174 12.77 -17.03 17.33
CA THR A 174 12.29 -15.94 16.46
C THR A 174 12.99 -15.95 15.09
N LEU A 175 14.29 -16.25 15.04
CA LEU A 175 15.04 -16.36 13.79
C LEU A 175 14.51 -17.50 12.89
N ILE A 176 14.19 -18.66 13.49
CA ILE A 176 13.61 -19.81 12.76
C ILE A 176 12.25 -19.43 12.17
N GLU A 177 11.41 -18.73 12.94
CA GLU A 177 10.10 -18.25 12.49
C GLU A 177 10.24 -17.24 11.33
N GLU A 178 11.14 -16.26 11.46
CA GLU A 178 11.42 -15.27 10.40
C GLU A 178 11.90 -15.96 9.11
N LYS A 179 12.79 -16.96 9.21
CA LYS A 179 13.24 -17.77 8.06
C LYS A 179 12.09 -18.55 7.43
N GLY A 180 11.22 -19.16 8.24
CA GLY A 180 10.04 -19.87 7.77
C GLY A 180 9.07 -18.96 6.98
N ILE A 181 8.83 -17.74 7.48
CA ILE A 181 8.02 -16.73 6.79
C ILE A 181 8.66 -16.34 5.45
N LYS A 182 9.97 -16.10 5.44
CA LYS A 182 10.72 -15.74 4.21
C LYS A 182 10.57 -16.83 3.13
N LEU A 183 10.76 -18.10 3.50
CA LEU A 183 10.63 -19.22 2.56
C LEU A 183 9.22 -19.32 1.98
N LYS A 184 8.18 -19.15 2.81
CA LYS A 184 6.78 -19.11 2.35
C LYS A 184 6.55 -17.97 1.36
N LEU A 185 7.05 -16.76 1.65
CA LEU A 185 6.92 -15.60 0.75
C LEU A 185 7.62 -15.84 -0.60
N ILE A 186 8.80 -16.44 -0.60
CA ILE A 186 9.54 -16.76 -1.84
C ILE A 186 8.79 -17.80 -2.67
N ALA A 187 8.25 -18.85 -2.03
CA ALA A 187 7.46 -19.87 -2.70
C ALA A 187 6.18 -19.28 -3.33
N GLU A 188 5.43 -18.45 -2.59
CA GLU A 188 4.27 -17.73 -3.13
C GLU A 188 4.66 -16.82 -4.30
N ASN A 189 5.77 -16.10 -4.20
CA ASN A 189 6.24 -15.19 -5.23
C ASN A 189 6.59 -15.94 -6.53
N ARG A 190 7.24 -17.10 -6.43
CA ARG A 190 7.54 -17.96 -7.60
C ARG A 190 6.25 -18.39 -8.30
N GLN A 191 5.23 -18.83 -7.56
CA GLN A 191 3.93 -19.18 -8.14
C GLN A 191 3.25 -18.00 -8.84
N ILE A 192 3.39 -16.78 -8.30
CA ILE A 192 2.85 -15.56 -8.92
C ILE A 192 3.60 -15.24 -10.21
N GLN A 193 4.93 -15.39 -10.23
CA GLN A 193 5.77 -15.21 -11.42
C GLN A 193 5.41 -16.20 -12.54
N ASP A 194 5.22 -17.48 -12.20
CA ASP A 194 4.82 -18.49 -13.19
C ASP A 194 3.46 -18.15 -13.83
N LYS A 195 2.49 -17.72 -13.00
CA LYS A 195 1.18 -17.27 -13.49
C LYS A 195 1.29 -16.01 -14.36
N LEU A 196 2.11 -15.03 -13.96
CA LEU A 196 2.38 -13.82 -14.73
C LEU A 196 2.96 -14.18 -16.11
N GLN A 197 3.91 -15.12 -16.16
CA GLN A 197 4.55 -15.55 -17.40
C GLN A 197 3.55 -16.22 -18.35
N LYS A 198 2.71 -17.13 -17.84
CA LYS A 198 1.64 -17.77 -18.64
C LYS A 198 0.67 -16.74 -19.22
N GLU A 199 0.22 -15.78 -18.41
CA GLU A 199 -0.67 -14.70 -18.86
C GLU A 199 0.00 -13.77 -19.86
N ARG A 200 1.30 -13.52 -19.71
CA ARG A 200 2.09 -12.70 -20.64
C ARG A 200 2.26 -13.37 -22.00
N VAL A 201 2.52 -14.68 -22.02
CA VAL A 201 2.57 -15.45 -23.27
C VAL A 201 1.22 -15.43 -23.97
N LEU A 202 0.12 -15.65 -23.23
CA LEU A 202 -1.24 -15.55 -23.77
C LEU A 202 -1.54 -14.15 -24.34
N GLN A 203 -1.11 -13.10 -23.63
CA GLN A 203 -1.28 -11.73 -24.12
C GLN A 203 -0.53 -11.51 -25.44
N GLN A 204 0.71 -12.00 -25.54
CA GLN A 204 1.54 -11.84 -26.73
C GLN A 204 0.96 -12.59 -27.94
N THR A 205 0.43 -13.79 -27.74
CA THR A 205 -0.21 -14.56 -28.82
C THR A 205 -1.46 -13.83 -29.33
N LEU A 206 -2.30 -13.31 -28.44
CA LEU A 206 -3.46 -12.49 -28.82
C LEU A 206 -3.07 -11.21 -29.56
N ILE A 207 -2.02 -10.51 -29.09
CA ILE A 207 -1.49 -9.33 -29.77
C ILE A 207 -0.99 -9.70 -31.18
N LYS A 208 -0.34 -10.86 -31.36
CA LYS A 208 0.12 -11.33 -32.68
C LYS A 208 -1.05 -11.52 -33.64
N ILE A 209 -2.14 -12.12 -33.18
CA ILE A 209 -3.38 -12.28 -33.96
C ILE A 209 -3.99 -10.92 -34.31
N LEU A 210 -4.04 -10.00 -33.33
CA LEU A 210 -4.58 -8.66 -33.54
C LEU A 210 -3.72 -7.81 -34.50
N LYS A 211 -2.40 -7.99 -34.52
CA LYS A 211 -1.50 -7.29 -35.44
C LYS A 211 -1.78 -7.61 -36.91
N GLN A 212 -2.26 -8.81 -37.23
CA GLN A 212 -2.69 -9.14 -38.59
C GLN A 212 -3.89 -8.26 -39.04
N LYS A 213 -4.63 -7.66 -38.08
CA LYS A 213 -5.75 -6.72 -38.31
C LYS A 213 -5.40 -5.27 -37.92
N GLN A 214 -4.12 -4.91 -37.90
CA GLN A 214 -3.59 -3.68 -37.30
C GLN A 214 -4.15 -2.36 -37.88
N SER A 215 -4.39 -2.29 -39.21
CA SER A 215 -4.90 -1.08 -39.85
C SER A 215 -6.29 -0.69 -39.32
N ASP A 216 -7.21 -1.67 -39.23
CA ASP A 216 -8.57 -1.45 -38.74
C ASP A 216 -8.62 -1.15 -37.25
N LEU A 217 -7.77 -1.82 -36.46
CA LEU A 217 -7.68 -1.55 -35.02
C LEU A 217 -7.16 -0.13 -34.75
N LYS A 218 -6.14 0.32 -35.48
CA LYS A 218 -5.64 1.70 -35.37
C LYS A 218 -6.76 2.71 -35.70
N LYS A 219 -7.51 2.49 -36.78
CA LYS A 219 -8.67 3.34 -37.14
C LYS A 219 -9.72 3.37 -36.03
N ARG A 220 -10.08 2.21 -35.45
CA ARG A 220 -11.05 2.10 -34.35
C ARG A 220 -10.56 2.82 -33.08
N ILE A 221 -9.29 2.69 -32.72
CA ILE A 221 -8.69 3.37 -31.56
C ILE A 221 -8.69 4.89 -31.76
N VAL A 222 -8.27 5.36 -32.93
CA VAL A 222 -8.29 6.79 -33.26
C VAL A 222 -9.72 7.34 -33.22
N LYS A 223 -10.70 6.60 -33.77
CA LYS A 223 -12.12 6.97 -33.70
C LYS A 223 -12.61 7.08 -32.26
N LYS A 224 -12.34 6.09 -31.40
CA LYS A 224 -12.69 6.13 -29.97
C LYS A 224 -12.02 7.32 -29.27
N GLN A 225 -10.76 7.61 -29.58
CA GLN A 225 -10.05 8.74 -28.97
C GLN A 225 -10.62 10.09 -29.40
N ASN A 226 -11.04 10.23 -30.67
CA ASN A 226 -11.67 11.45 -31.16
C ASN A 226 -13.06 11.64 -30.54
N GLN A 227 -13.84 10.56 -30.37
CA GLN A 227 -15.11 10.60 -29.65
C GLN A 227 -14.92 11.06 -28.20
N ARG A 228 -13.95 10.50 -27.48
CA ARG A 228 -13.59 10.94 -26.12
C ARG A 228 -13.19 12.41 -26.08
N LYS A 229 -12.35 12.87 -27.01
CA LYS A 229 -11.96 14.28 -27.10
C LYS A 229 -13.15 15.20 -27.34
N ALA A 230 -14.10 14.81 -28.20
CA ALA A 230 -15.31 15.60 -28.43
C ALA A 230 -16.15 15.73 -27.15
N ILE A 231 -16.33 14.61 -26.43
CA ILE A 231 -17.02 14.60 -25.12
C ILE A 231 -16.28 15.49 -24.11
N ASP A 232 -14.95 15.42 -24.04
CA ASP A 232 -14.14 16.25 -23.16
C ASP A 232 -14.27 17.74 -23.46
N ILE A 233 -14.32 18.11 -24.75
CA ILE A 233 -14.53 19.50 -25.19
C ILE A 233 -15.91 19.98 -24.74
N GLU A 234 -16.93 19.14 -24.91
CA GLU A 234 -18.30 19.46 -24.54
C GLU A 234 -18.48 19.59 -23.02
N ILE A 235 -17.87 18.69 -22.24
CA ILE A 235 -17.81 18.81 -20.77
C ILE A 235 -17.16 20.13 -20.38
N LYS A 236 -16.02 20.50 -20.97
CA LYS A 236 -15.36 21.77 -20.69
C LYS A 236 -16.22 22.97 -21.07
N ARG A 237 -16.98 22.90 -22.17
CA ARG A 237 -17.94 23.94 -22.57
C ARG A 237 -19.00 24.12 -21.50
N LEU A 238 -19.64 23.04 -21.08
CA LEU A 238 -20.68 23.06 -20.04
C LEU A 238 -20.18 23.55 -18.69
N ILE A 239 -18.95 23.16 -18.31
CA ILE A 239 -18.30 23.69 -17.10
C ILE A 239 -18.11 25.21 -17.22
N ARG A 240 -17.62 25.72 -18.37
CA ARG A 240 -17.45 27.16 -18.58
C ARG A 240 -18.78 27.91 -18.53
N GLU A 241 -19.83 27.36 -19.13
CA GLU A 241 -21.16 27.95 -19.11
C GLU A 241 -21.74 28.01 -17.69
N ALA A 242 -21.55 26.95 -16.91
CA ALA A 242 -21.96 26.94 -15.52
C ALA A 242 -21.16 27.94 -14.66
N ILE A 243 -19.85 28.11 -14.93
CA ILE A 243 -19.03 29.16 -14.28
C ILE A 243 -19.57 30.54 -14.65
N ALA A 244 -19.82 30.80 -15.94
CA ALA A 244 -20.32 32.08 -16.42
C ALA A 244 -21.71 32.40 -15.83
N ALA A 245 -22.63 31.44 -15.79
CA ALA A 245 -23.94 31.59 -15.17
C ALA A 245 -23.82 31.89 -13.66
N SER A 246 -22.93 31.19 -12.95
CA SER A 246 -22.67 31.43 -11.51
C SER A 246 -22.05 32.81 -11.25
N ASN A 247 -21.21 33.32 -12.15
CA ASN A 247 -20.52 34.60 -11.99
C ASN A 247 -21.37 35.80 -12.42
N LYS A 248 -22.31 35.62 -13.37
CA LYS A 248 -23.30 36.65 -13.74
C LYS A 248 -24.12 37.12 -12.55
N ALA A 249 -24.42 36.23 -11.61
CA ALA A 249 -25.15 36.55 -10.38
C ALA A 249 -24.32 37.32 -9.33
N SER A 250 -23.05 37.62 -9.60
CA SER A 250 -22.08 37.99 -8.56
C SER A 250 -21.15 39.16 -8.93
N GLU A 251 -21.46 39.91 -10.00
CA GLU A 251 -20.76 41.12 -10.52
C GLU A 251 -19.23 41.02 -10.71
N ASN A 252 -18.62 39.84 -10.55
CA ASN A 252 -17.17 39.63 -10.61
C ASN A 252 -16.74 38.94 -11.91
N ASN A 253 -15.89 39.62 -12.69
CA ASN A 253 -15.45 39.24 -14.04
C ASN A 253 -14.27 38.24 -14.11
N LYS A 254 -14.08 37.36 -13.12
CA LYS A 254 -13.02 36.34 -13.21
C LYS A 254 -13.45 35.22 -14.16
N LYS A 255 -12.91 35.23 -15.39
CA LYS A 255 -13.11 34.14 -16.37
C LYS A 255 -12.55 32.82 -15.81
N ASN A 256 -13.28 31.72 -15.99
CA ASN A 256 -12.84 30.34 -15.70
C ASN A 256 -12.70 29.92 -14.23
N ILE A 257 -13.12 30.75 -13.25
CA ILE A 257 -13.12 30.39 -11.83
C ILE A 257 -14.52 30.65 -11.26
N PHE A 258 -15.06 29.70 -10.48
CA PHE A 258 -16.33 29.92 -9.79
C PHE A 258 -16.21 31.01 -8.72
N ASN A 259 -17.09 32.00 -8.76
CA ASN A 259 -17.33 32.84 -7.59
C ASN A 259 -18.17 32.04 -6.59
N LEU A 260 -17.64 31.84 -5.39
CA LEU A 260 -18.25 30.98 -4.38
C LEU A 260 -19.00 31.83 -3.35
N THR A 261 -20.26 31.47 -3.12
CA THR A 261 -21.02 31.92 -1.94
C THR A 261 -20.33 31.42 -0.66
N PRO A 262 -20.58 32.03 0.51
CA PRO A 262 -20.03 31.55 1.78
C PRO A 262 -20.29 30.05 2.00
N GLU A 263 -21.51 29.58 1.73
CA GLU A 263 -21.86 28.16 1.79
C GLU A 263 -21.04 27.30 0.81
N ALA A 264 -20.90 27.74 -0.45
CA ALA A 264 -20.12 27.02 -1.44
C ALA A 264 -18.61 27.00 -1.12
N LYS A 265 -18.09 28.01 -0.42
CA LYS A 265 -16.70 28.03 0.10
C LYS A 265 -16.52 26.99 1.21
N LEU A 266 -17.49 26.82 2.10
CA LEU A 266 -17.45 25.79 3.14
C LEU A 266 -17.44 24.39 2.51
N ILE A 267 -18.34 24.12 1.57
CA ILE A 267 -18.38 22.83 0.85
C ILE A 267 -17.06 22.57 0.12
N ALA A 268 -16.50 23.58 -0.56
CA ALA A 268 -15.21 23.45 -1.25
C ALA A 268 -14.05 23.13 -0.29
N THR A 269 -14.05 23.78 0.88
CA THR A 269 -13.04 23.58 1.93
C THR A 269 -13.15 22.16 2.49
N ASN A 270 -14.37 21.70 2.75
CA ASN A 270 -14.62 20.34 3.23
C ASN A 270 -14.26 19.29 2.18
N PHE A 271 -14.57 19.53 0.90
CA PHE A 271 -14.17 18.64 -0.20
C PHE A 271 -12.65 18.52 -0.29
N ARG A 272 -11.94 19.65 -0.22
CA ARG A 272 -10.47 19.70 -0.22
C ARG A 272 -9.86 19.02 1.01
N ALA A 273 -10.46 19.20 2.19
CA ALA A 273 -10.00 18.56 3.42
C ALA A 273 -10.12 17.03 3.36
N ASN A 274 -11.08 16.50 2.60
CA ASN A 274 -11.27 15.07 2.37
C ASN A 274 -10.43 14.50 1.21
N LYS A 275 -9.43 15.24 0.71
CA LYS A 275 -8.51 14.73 -0.32
C LYS A 275 -7.83 13.43 0.14
N GLY A 276 -7.93 12.40 -0.69
CA GLY A 276 -7.41 11.06 -0.43
C GLY A 276 -8.31 10.20 0.47
N ARG A 277 -9.47 10.73 0.89
CA ARG A 277 -10.43 10.08 1.79
C ARG A 277 -11.85 10.08 1.24
N LEU A 278 -12.06 10.55 0.01
CA LEU A 278 -13.39 10.51 -0.59
C LEU A 278 -13.85 9.05 -0.79
N PRO A 279 -15.13 8.74 -0.53
CA PRO A 279 -15.67 7.42 -0.81
C PRO A 279 -15.60 7.12 -2.32
N TRP A 280 -15.56 5.83 -2.64
CA TRP A 280 -15.65 5.39 -4.03
C TRP A 280 -17.03 5.73 -4.63
N PRO A 281 -17.09 6.03 -5.94
CA PRO A 281 -18.36 6.25 -6.64
C PRO A 281 -19.20 4.97 -6.82
N LEU A 282 -18.64 3.81 -6.46
CA LEU A 282 -19.24 2.48 -6.60
C LEU A 282 -18.90 1.66 -5.34
N GLU A 283 -19.72 0.65 -5.02
CA GLU A 283 -19.41 -0.28 -3.92
C GLU A 283 -18.25 -1.21 -4.23
N LYS A 284 -18.21 -1.69 -5.47
CA LYS A 284 -17.18 -2.59 -5.98
C LYS A 284 -16.74 -2.10 -7.34
N GLY A 285 -15.44 -2.05 -7.57
CA GLY A 285 -14.92 -1.76 -8.89
C GLY A 285 -13.41 -1.91 -8.97
N VAL A 286 -12.92 -2.02 -10.20
CA VAL A 286 -11.49 -2.10 -10.52
C VAL A 286 -11.16 -1.02 -11.54
N VAL A 287 -10.12 -0.23 -11.27
CA VAL A 287 -9.63 0.77 -12.23
C VAL A 287 -8.95 0.06 -13.40
N ILE A 288 -9.58 0.09 -14.57
CA ILE A 288 -9.04 -0.51 -15.80
C ILE A 288 -8.26 0.49 -16.63
N GLN A 289 -8.55 1.79 -16.50
CA GLN A 289 -7.84 2.86 -17.20
C GLN A 289 -7.61 4.04 -16.25
N GLY A 290 -6.38 4.55 -16.25
CA GLY A 290 -5.97 5.64 -15.37
C GLY A 290 -6.17 7.02 -15.99
N PHE A 291 -5.92 8.04 -15.18
CA PHE A 291 -5.87 9.44 -15.60
C PHE A 291 -4.58 9.75 -16.40
N GLY A 292 -4.67 10.69 -17.34
CA GLY A 292 -3.53 11.24 -18.07
C GLY A 292 -3.21 10.52 -19.38
N ARG A 293 -1.95 10.65 -19.83
CA ARG A 293 -1.42 10.05 -21.06
C ARG A 293 -0.90 8.65 -20.79
N GLN A 294 -1.48 7.66 -21.45
CA GLN A 294 -1.09 6.25 -21.33
C GLN A 294 -0.85 5.65 -22.71
N ARG A 295 0.17 4.78 -22.84
CA ARG A 295 0.37 4.04 -24.10
C ARG A 295 -0.69 2.95 -24.22
N HIS A 296 -1.24 2.77 -25.42
CA HIS A 296 -2.20 1.70 -25.64
C HIS A 296 -1.50 0.33 -25.55
N PRO A 297 -2.08 -0.68 -24.86
CA PRO A 297 -1.44 -1.98 -24.66
C PRO A 297 -1.14 -2.74 -25.97
N VAL A 298 -2.07 -2.69 -26.94
CA VAL A 298 -1.92 -3.33 -28.25
C VAL A 298 -1.14 -2.45 -29.25
N VAL A 299 -1.54 -1.19 -29.41
CA VAL A 299 -0.95 -0.28 -30.40
C VAL A 299 0.03 0.69 -29.74
N LYS A 300 1.30 0.28 -29.62
CA LYS A 300 2.33 1.06 -28.91
C LYS A 300 2.54 2.49 -29.43
N THR A 301 2.20 2.77 -30.69
CA THR A 301 2.27 4.11 -31.31
C THR A 301 1.09 5.01 -30.92
N ALA A 302 -0.02 4.45 -30.43
CA ALA A 302 -1.18 5.20 -30.00
C ALA A 302 -1.06 5.58 -28.51
N THR A 303 -1.38 6.84 -28.20
CA THR A 303 -1.49 7.35 -26.83
C THR A 303 -2.94 7.62 -26.50
N ILE A 304 -3.41 7.05 -25.39
CA ILE A 304 -4.72 7.31 -24.80
C ILE A 304 -4.57 8.51 -23.87
N GLN A 305 -5.37 9.55 -24.07
CA GLN A 305 -5.53 10.65 -23.11
C GLN A 305 -6.85 10.46 -22.38
N SER A 306 -6.82 10.48 -21.05
CA SER A 306 -8.00 10.36 -20.18
C SER A 306 -8.04 11.51 -19.17
N ASN A 307 -9.16 12.23 -19.08
CA ASN A 307 -9.38 13.26 -18.06
C ASN A 307 -10.04 12.71 -16.79
N GLY A 308 -10.10 11.38 -16.66
CA GLY A 308 -10.63 10.67 -15.50
C GLY A 308 -10.12 9.24 -15.44
N VAL A 309 -10.75 8.43 -14.61
CA VAL A 309 -10.50 6.99 -14.48
C VAL A 309 -11.69 6.20 -15.00
N ILE A 310 -11.42 5.01 -15.53
CA ILE A 310 -12.49 4.07 -15.93
C ILE A 310 -12.47 2.90 -14.96
N ILE A 311 -13.62 2.63 -14.36
CA ILE A 311 -13.83 1.64 -13.32
C ILE A 311 -14.76 0.55 -13.86
N ALA A 312 -14.28 -0.68 -13.96
CA ALA A 312 -15.12 -1.83 -14.27
C ALA A 312 -15.86 -2.29 -13.00
N THR A 313 -17.13 -2.67 -13.12
CA THR A 313 -17.98 -3.05 -11.99
C THR A 313 -19.00 -4.15 -12.38
N GLU A 314 -19.82 -4.57 -11.42
CA GLU A 314 -20.89 -5.55 -11.61
C GLU A 314 -22.04 -4.94 -12.45
N PRO A 315 -22.77 -5.74 -13.25
CA PRO A 315 -23.95 -5.26 -13.98
C PRO A 315 -24.95 -4.56 -13.05
N SER A 316 -25.57 -3.49 -13.54
CA SER A 316 -26.56 -2.69 -12.78
C SER A 316 -26.04 -2.13 -11.44
N ALA A 317 -24.72 -1.98 -11.28
CA ALA A 317 -24.15 -1.37 -10.09
C ALA A 317 -24.66 0.06 -9.89
N GLN A 318 -25.00 0.38 -8.64
CA GLN A 318 -25.47 1.70 -8.23
C GLN A 318 -24.30 2.68 -8.14
N VAL A 319 -24.41 3.80 -8.86
CA VAL A 319 -23.46 4.90 -8.82
C VAL A 319 -23.84 5.86 -7.71
N ARG A 320 -22.85 6.27 -6.92
CA ARG A 320 -23.02 7.13 -5.76
C ARG A 320 -22.25 8.44 -5.89
N SER A 321 -22.81 9.51 -5.33
CA SER A 321 -22.08 10.77 -5.19
C SER A 321 -20.91 10.60 -4.23
N VAL A 322 -19.73 11.09 -4.61
CA VAL A 322 -18.54 11.00 -3.74
C VAL A 322 -18.58 12.02 -2.62
N PHE A 323 -19.37 13.08 -2.76
CA PHE A 323 -19.48 14.14 -1.75
C PHE A 323 -20.82 14.86 -1.83
N GLU A 324 -21.15 15.66 -0.83
CA GLU A 324 -22.34 16.52 -0.86
C GLU A 324 -22.19 17.65 -1.89
N GLY A 325 -23.24 17.96 -2.64
CA GLY A 325 -23.16 18.93 -3.72
C GLY A 325 -24.48 19.18 -4.43
N GLU A 326 -24.43 19.88 -5.55
CA GLU A 326 -25.59 20.20 -6.38
C GLU A 326 -25.38 19.71 -7.82
N VAL A 327 -26.40 19.08 -8.41
CA VAL A 327 -26.33 18.58 -9.78
C VAL A 327 -26.32 19.75 -10.77
N MET A 328 -25.18 19.97 -11.43
CA MET A 328 -25.00 21.07 -12.38
C MET A 328 -25.77 20.85 -13.66
N SER A 329 -25.63 19.66 -14.22
CA SER A 329 -26.24 19.28 -15.49
C SER A 329 -26.19 17.79 -15.70
N VAL A 330 -27.17 17.32 -16.45
CA VAL A 330 -27.19 16.00 -17.05
C VAL A 330 -26.87 16.16 -18.52
N ILE A 331 -25.84 15.48 -18.99
CA ILE A 331 -25.37 15.53 -20.37
C ILE A 331 -25.85 14.28 -21.09
N ILE A 332 -26.54 14.48 -22.21
CA ILE A 332 -26.94 13.40 -23.12
C ILE A 332 -26.39 13.77 -24.50
N ILE A 333 -25.22 13.22 -24.84
CA ILE A 333 -24.63 13.41 -26.17
C ILE A 333 -25.17 12.30 -27.08
N LYS A 334 -25.59 12.67 -28.30
CA LYS A 334 -26.12 11.71 -29.29
C LYS A 334 -25.12 10.58 -29.53
N GLY A 335 -25.54 9.34 -29.29
CA GLY A 335 -24.71 8.15 -29.46
C GLY A 335 -23.83 7.80 -28.25
N THR A 336 -24.01 8.46 -27.11
CA THR A 336 -23.39 8.08 -25.84
C THR A 336 -24.43 7.96 -24.74
N ASN A 337 -24.12 7.18 -23.71
CA ASN A 337 -24.95 7.09 -22.53
C ASN A 337 -24.91 8.37 -21.68
N PRO A 338 -25.98 8.66 -20.94
CA PRO A 338 -26.06 9.84 -20.08
C PRO A 338 -24.90 9.99 -19.10
N SER A 339 -24.60 11.25 -18.77
CA SER A 339 -23.57 11.65 -17.82
C SER A 339 -24.08 12.70 -16.85
N VAL A 340 -23.57 12.73 -15.62
CA VAL A 340 -23.94 13.69 -14.58
C VAL A 340 -22.72 14.46 -14.12
N LEU A 341 -22.89 15.78 -13.99
CA LEU A 341 -21.93 16.69 -13.36
C LEU A 341 -22.49 17.16 -12.01
N ILE A 342 -21.72 17.00 -10.93
CA ILE A 342 -22.09 17.44 -9.59
C ILE A 342 -21.07 18.47 -9.09
N ARG A 343 -21.55 19.61 -8.60
CA ARG A 343 -20.76 20.70 -8.06
C ARG A 343 -20.58 20.55 -6.55
N HIS A 344 -19.33 20.67 -6.12
CA HIS A 344 -18.92 20.70 -4.71
C HIS A 344 -18.13 21.99 -4.44
N GLY A 345 -18.79 23.14 -4.61
CA GLY A 345 -18.13 24.45 -4.56
C GLY A 345 -17.37 24.79 -5.85
N ASN A 346 -16.03 24.80 -5.81
CA ASN A 346 -15.17 24.96 -7.00
C ASN A 346 -14.73 23.64 -7.64
N PHE A 347 -15.01 22.51 -6.98
CA PHE A 347 -14.78 21.18 -7.52
C PHE A 347 -16.01 20.66 -8.23
N ILE A 348 -15.79 19.86 -9.28
CA ILE A 348 -16.84 19.21 -10.05
C ILE A 348 -16.49 17.74 -10.19
N THR A 349 -17.45 16.87 -9.93
CA THR A 349 -17.33 15.44 -10.18
C THR A 349 -18.15 15.06 -11.41
N LEU A 350 -17.59 14.18 -12.22
CA LEU A 350 -18.17 13.71 -13.48
C LEU A 350 -18.41 12.21 -13.39
N TYR A 351 -19.62 11.80 -13.72
CA TYR A 351 -20.04 10.40 -13.81
C TYR A 351 -20.58 10.15 -15.20
N THR A 352 -19.95 9.28 -15.98
CA THR A 352 -20.37 8.99 -17.36
C THR A 352 -20.67 7.51 -17.57
N ASN A 353 -21.41 7.21 -18.63
CA ASN A 353 -21.84 5.86 -18.98
C ASN A 353 -22.89 5.28 -18.03
N LEU A 354 -23.90 6.09 -17.71
CA LEU A 354 -25.03 5.70 -16.85
C LEU A 354 -26.17 5.12 -17.70
N SER A 355 -26.80 4.02 -17.25
CA SER A 355 -28.02 3.48 -17.89
C SER A 355 -29.26 4.21 -17.42
N LYS A 356 -29.37 4.44 -16.11
CA LYS A 356 -30.47 5.15 -15.47
C LYS A 356 -29.95 6.30 -14.63
N LEU A 357 -30.77 7.35 -14.54
CA LEU A 357 -30.51 8.55 -13.77
C LEU A 357 -31.62 8.71 -12.73
N TYR A 358 -31.25 8.96 -11.48
CA TYR A 358 -32.21 9.22 -10.41
C TYR A 358 -32.26 10.68 -9.96
N VAL A 359 -31.32 11.50 -10.46
CA VAL A 359 -31.20 12.90 -10.06
C VAL A 359 -31.47 13.85 -11.22
N ARG A 360 -31.94 15.05 -10.90
CA ARG A 360 -32.25 16.12 -11.86
C ARG A 360 -31.33 17.32 -11.66
N LYS A 361 -31.21 18.16 -12.70
CA LYS A 361 -30.45 19.42 -12.63
C LYS A 361 -31.00 20.31 -11.51
N GLY A 362 -30.12 20.87 -10.68
CA GLY A 362 -30.45 21.72 -9.53
C GLY A 362 -30.74 20.96 -8.24
N GLU A 363 -30.78 19.62 -8.28
CA GLU A 363 -31.02 18.82 -7.09
C GLU A 363 -29.78 18.80 -6.18
N LYS A 364 -29.99 18.95 -4.87
CA LYS A 364 -28.95 18.79 -3.86
C LYS A 364 -28.78 17.31 -3.53
N VAL A 365 -27.54 16.83 -3.58
CA VAL A 365 -27.18 15.45 -3.29
C VAL A 365 -26.29 15.37 -2.06
N SER A 366 -26.48 14.33 -1.26
CA SER A 366 -25.62 14.02 -0.11
C SER A 366 -24.50 13.04 -0.51
N ALA A 367 -23.45 12.95 0.32
CA ALA A 367 -22.40 11.97 0.11
C ALA A 367 -22.95 10.54 0.17
N LYS A 368 -22.51 9.68 -0.75
CA LYS A 368 -23.00 8.29 -0.96
C LYS A 368 -24.43 8.14 -1.46
N GLN A 369 -25.16 9.23 -1.70
CA GLN A 369 -26.49 9.17 -2.33
C GLN A 369 -26.39 8.52 -3.71
N ILE A 370 -27.35 7.66 -4.03
CA ILE A 370 -27.42 6.98 -5.33
C ILE A 370 -27.88 8.00 -6.37
N ILE A 371 -27.09 8.15 -7.45
CA ILE A 371 -27.34 9.11 -8.53
C ILE A 371 -27.77 8.44 -9.84
N GLY A 372 -27.52 7.14 -9.97
CA GLY A 372 -27.88 6.37 -11.16
C GLY A 372 -27.38 4.93 -11.13
N GLU A 373 -27.55 4.23 -12.25
CA GLU A 373 -27.05 2.87 -12.50
C GLU A 373 -26.00 2.89 -13.62
N VAL A 374 -24.98 2.02 -13.54
CA VAL A 374 -23.97 1.90 -14.62
C VAL A 374 -24.55 1.15 -15.82
N PHE A 375 -24.22 1.61 -17.02
CA PHE A 375 -24.59 0.91 -18.25
C PHE A 375 -23.74 -0.34 -18.49
N THR A 376 -24.43 -1.44 -18.80
CA THR A 376 -23.82 -2.70 -19.25
C THR A 376 -24.01 -2.83 -20.76
N ASN A 377 -22.91 -3.00 -21.49
CA ASN A 377 -22.96 -3.28 -22.91
C ASN A 377 -23.26 -4.77 -23.13
N GLU A 378 -24.42 -5.10 -23.67
CA GLU A 378 -24.85 -6.50 -23.91
C GLU A 378 -23.99 -7.24 -24.93
N GLN A 379 -23.41 -6.52 -25.90
CA GLN A 379 -22.58 -7.13 -26.95
C GLN A 379 -21.18 -7.51 -26.44
N THR A 380 -20.60 -6.68 -25.57
CA THR A 380 -19.24 -6.90 -25.04
C THR A 380 -19.22 -7.49 -23.63
N GLY A 381 -20.36 -7.44 -22.92
CA GLY A 381 -20.47 -7.78 -21.51
C GLY A 381 -19.77 -6.77 -20.57
N GLU A 382 -19.29 -5.63 -21.10
CA GLU A 382 -18.53 -4.64 -20.34
C GLU A 382 -19.48 -3.73 -19.54
N THR A 383 -19.23 -3.62 -18.24
CA THR A 383 -19.91 -2.65 -17.35
C THR A 383 -18.86 -1.72 -16.76
N GLN A 384 -18.84 -0.47 -17.21
CA GLN A 384 -17.76 0.47 -16.91
C GLN A 384 -18.32 1.86 -16.56
N LEU A 385 -17.86 2.44 -15.46
CA LEU A 385 -18.11 3.84 -15.10
C LEU A 385 -16.87 4.66 -15.43
N GLN A 386 -17.01 5.77 -16.14
CA GLN A 386 -15.94 6.76 -16.20
C GLN A 386 -16.20 7.87 -15.18
N PHE A 387 -15.22 8.06 -14.30
CA PHE A 387 -15.26 8.99 -13.18
C PHE A 387 -14.16 10.04 -13.34
N GLY A 388 -14.52 11.32 -13.20
CA GLY A 388 -13.59 12.45 -13.30
C GLY A 388 -13.77 13.43 -12.15
N ILE A 389 -12.70 14.12 -11.79
CA ILE A 389 -12.73 15.23 -10.85
C ILE A 389 -12.11 16.44 -11.54
N PHE A 390 -12.74 17.59 -11.43
CA PHE A 390 -12.26 18.85 -11.98
C PHE A 390 -12.20 19.88 -10.86
N ASN A 391 -11.20 20.75 -10.91
CA ASN A 391 -11.16 21.98 -10.11
C ASN A 391 -11.30 23.14 -11.08
N ASN A 392 -12.45 23.80 -11.03
CA ASN A 392 -12.93 24.68 -12.08
C ASN A 392 -12.86 23.94 -13.44
N ILE A 393 -11.95 24.34 -14.34
CA ILE A 393 -11.79 23.76 -15.68
C ILE A 393 -10.72 22.65 -15.72
N ASN A 394 -9.85 22.60 -14.72
CA ASN A 394 -8.68 21.72 -14.74
C ASN A 394 -9.04 20.33 -14.24
N ALA A 395 -8.84 19.31 -15.07
CA ALA A 395 -9.03 17.93 -14.68
C ALA A 395 -7.94 17.51 -13.67
N LEU A 396 -8.36 16.87 -12.59
CA LEU A 396 -7.51 16.35 -11.52
C LEU A 396 -7.49 14.83 -11.57
N ASN A 397 -6.40 14.23 -11.12
CA ASN A 397 -6.28 12.78 -11.02
C ASN A 397 -7.16 12.24 -9.89
N PRO A 398 -8.22 11.45 -10.17
CA PRO A 398 -9.10 10.92 -9.13
C PRO A 398 -8.40 10.05 -8.08
N LYS A 399 -7.27 9.43 -8.44
CA LYS A 399 -6.49 8.59 -7.53
C LYS A 399 -5.96 9.34 -6.31
N ASP A 400 -5.71 10.64 -6.44
CA ASP A 400 -5.20 11.48 -5.35
C ASP A 400 -6.31 11.95 -4.40
N TRP A 401 -7.57 11.64 -4.72
CA TRP A 401 -8.76 12.15 -4.04
C TRP A 401 -9.61 11.04 -3.42
N VAL A 402 -9.80 9.94 -4.14
CA VAL A 402 -10.60 8.80 -3.70
C VAL A 402 -9.76 7.88 -2.80
N TYR A 403 -10.36 7.43 -1.71
CA TYR A 403 -9.72 6.58 -0.72
C TYR A 403 -9.23 5.27 -1.34
N GLN A 404 -7.91 5.05 -1.32
CA GLN A 404 -7.28 3.81 -1.75
C GLN A 404 -7.67 3.36 -3.18
N MET A 405 -7.78 4.31 -4.11
CA MET A 405 -8.08 4.05 -5.52
C MET A 405 -7.03 3.22 -6.28
#